data_AF-A0AB34J0S9-F1
#
_entry.id   AF-A0AB34J0S9-F1
#
_cell.length_a   1.000
_cell.length_b   1.000
_cell.length_c   1.000
_cell.angle_alpha   90.00
_cell.angle_beta   90.00
_cell.angle_gamma   90.00
#
_symmetry.space_group_name_H-M   'P 1'
#
loop_
_entity.id
_entity.type
_entity.pdbx_description
1 polymer ?
#
loop_
_entity_poly.entity_id
_entity_poly.type
_entity_poly.pdbx_seq_one_letter_code
_entity_poly.pdbx_strand_id
1 'polypeptide(L)' 'MQQAQQNELEAMTDMFNKMTEQCFKKCVAAYKEQELSVGEATCVDRCVHKYMVAHAKVQEILGKHAQQAQLQQGR' A
#
# COMPACT_ATOMS: atom_id res chain seq x y z
N MET A 1 15.41 -20.73 2.49
CA MET A 1 14.33 -20.28 3.40
C MET A 1 14.57 -18.85 3.92
N GLN A 2 15.77 -18.48 4.35
CA GLN A 2 16.06 -17.11 4.84
C GLN A 2 15.78 -16.00 3.80
N GLN A 3 16.13 -16.24 2.52
CA GLN A 3 15.93 -15.24 1.46
C GLN A 3 14.46 -14.96 1.14
N ALA A 4 13.56 -15.94 1.26
CA ALA A 4 12.13 -15.73 1.02
C ALA A 4 11.49 -14.83 2.09
N GLN A 5 11.89 -15.00 3.35
CA GLN A 5 11.43 -14.13 4.44
C GLN A 5 11.96 -12.70 4.32
N GLN A 6 13.21 -12.53 3.86
CA GLN A 6 13.77 -11.20 3.59
C GLN A 6 12.99 -10.48 2.50
N ASN A 7 12.67 -11.17 1.41
CA ASN A 7 11.88 -10.60 0.32
C ASN A 7 10.47 -10.17 0.77
N GLU A 8 9.83 -10.95 1.63
CA GLU A 8 8.52 -10.59 2.19
C GLU A 8 8.59 -9.33 3.06
N LEU A 9 9.62 -9.24 3.90
CA LEU A 9 9.84 -8.08 4.76
C LEU A 9 10.17 -6.81 3.96
N GLU A 10 10.97 -6.93 2.90
CA GLU A 10 11.26 -5.84 1.96
C GLU A 10 9.99 -5.35 1.26
N ALA A 11 9.14 -6.26 0.78
CA ALA A 11 7.87 -5.91 0.14
C ALA A 11 6.90 -5.21 1.10
N MET A 12 6.79 -5.69 2.35
CA MET A 12 5.98 -5.04 3.38
C MET A 12 6.50 -3.63 3.72
N THR A 13 7.83 -3.48 3.79
CA THR A 13 8.48 -2.20 4.07
C THR A 13 8.22 -1.18 2.96
N ASP A 14 8.38 -1.60 1.70
CA ASP A 14 8.07 -0.75 0.54
C ASP A 14 6.60 -0.31 0.52
N MET A 15 5.68 -1.25 0.80
CA MET A 15 4.25 -0.94 0.90
C MET A 15 3.97 0.10 1.99
N PHE A 16 4.54 -0.08 3.19
CA PHE A 16 4.36 0.82 4.32
C PHE A 16 4.89 2.23 4.03
N ASN A 17 6.09 2.33 3.43
CA ASN A 17 6.70 3.61 3.08
C ASN A 17 5.85 4.38 2.06
N LYS A 18 5.41 3.71 0.99
CA LYS A 18 4.54 4.31 -0.04
C LYS A 18 3.20 4.73 0.54
N MET A 19 2.59 3.92 1.40
CA MET A 19 1.33 4.25 2.06
C MET A 19 1.48 5.49 2.94
N THR A 20 2.52 5.53 3.76
CA THR A 20 2.81 6.63 4.68
C THR A 20 3.00 7.93 3.92
N GLU A 21 3.83 7.94 2.88
CA GLU A 21 4.05 9.12 2.03
C GLU A 21 2.74 9.60 1.37
N GLN A 22 1.96 8.68 0.80
CA GLN A 22 0.71 9.02 0.13
C GLN A 22 -0.33 9.59 1.08
N CYS A 23 -0.52 8.99 2.25
CA CYS A 23 -1.50 9.48 3.21
C CYS A 23 -1.07 10.77 3.87
N PHE A 24 0.22 10.94 4.17
CA PHE A 24 0.75 12.21 4.65
C PHE A 24 0.53 13.33 3.62
N LYS A 25 0.90 13.10 2.36
CA LYS A 25 0.71 14.08 1.26
C LYS A 25 -0.77 14.44 1.02
N LYS A 26 -1.69 13.49 1.21
CA LYS A 26 -3.13 13.70 0.98
C LYS A 26 -3.82 14.40 2.14
N CYS A 27 -3.38 14.13 3.36
CA CYS A 27 -4.12 14.51 4.56
C CYS A 27 -3.49 15.68 5.30
N VAL A 28 -2.16 15.83 5.28
CA VAL A 28 -1.43 16.87 6.01
C VAL A 28 -1.00 17.96 5.03
N ALA A 29 -1.85 18.98 4.87
CA ALA A 29 -1.64 20.05 3.89
C ALA A 29 -0.90 21.26 4.46
N ALA A 30 -1.02 21.53 5.77
CA ALA A 30 -0.46 22.72 6.41
C ALA A 30 0.09 22.41 7.80
N TYR A 31 1.35 22.77 8.04
CA TYR A 31 2.04 22.57 9.31
C TYR A 31 1.82 23.75 10.26
N LYS A 32 0.59 23.89 10.76
CA LYS A 32 0.22 24.98 11.68
C LYS A 32 0.52 24.64 13.14
N GLU A 33 0.45 23.37 13.49
CA GLU A 33 0.66 22.85 14.84
C GLU A 33 1.41 21.51 14.78
N GLN A 34 1.92 21.05 15.92
CA GLN A 34 2.73 19.81 15.98
C GLN A 34 1.89 18.54 15.91
N GLU A 35 0.62 18.63 16.32
CA GLU A 35 -0.31 17.51 16.40
C GLU A 35 -1.20 17.46 15.17
N LEU A 36 -1.71 16.27 14.84
CA LEU A 36 -2.73 16.16 13.80
C LEU A 36 -4.04 16.74 14.34
N SER A 37 -4.62 17.66 13.59
CA SER A 37 -5.99 18.10 13.85
C SER A 37 -6.95 16.90 13.70
N VAL A 38 -8.13 17.00 14.33
CA VAL A 38 -9.17 15.95 14.25
C VAL A 38 -9.52 15.60 12.78
N GLY A 39 -9.50 16.62 11.90
CA GLY A 39 -9.74 16.44 10.46
C GLY A 39 -8.63 15.66 9.76
N GLU A 40 -7.36 15.95 10.08
CA GLU A 40 -6.20 15.25 9.54
C GLU A 40 -6.14 13.80 10.03
N ALA A 41 -6.36 13.56 11.33
CA ALA A 41 -6.44 12.22 11.90
C ALA A 41 -7.52 11.37 11.20
N THR A 42 -8.74 11.90 11.10
CA THR A 42 -9.86 11.23 10.39
C THR A 42 -9.57 11.03 8.90
N CYS A 43 -8.81 11.94 8.26
CA CYS A 43 -8.36 11.77 6.89
C CYS A 43 -7.36 10.62 6.77
N VAL A 44 -6.34 10.57 7.64
CA VAL A 44 -5.29 9.54 7.66
C VAL A 44 -5.91 8.15 7.83
N ASP A 45 -6.84 7.97 8.78
CA ASP A 45 -7.54 6.70 9.01
C ASP A 45 -8.27 6.22 7.73
N ARG A 46 -9.03 7.13 7.09
CA ARG A 46 -9.73 6.82 5.84
C ARG A 46 -8.77 6.58 4.69
N CYS A 47 -7.64 7.28 4.65
CA CYS A 47 -6.63 7.11 3.61
C CYS A 47 -5.98 5.74 3.70
N VAL A 48 -5.52 5.34 4.89
CA VAL A 48 -4.91 4.03 5.15
C VAL A 48 -5.88 2.91 4.79
N HIS A 49 -7.14 3.01 5.24
CA HIS A 49 -8.17 2.03 4.88
C HIS A 49 -8.34 1.90 3.35
N LYS A 50 -8.50 3.01 2.65
CA LYS A 50 -8.64 3.01 1.18
C LYS A 50 -7.40 2.48 0.48
N TYR A 51 -6.20 2.81 0.97
CA TYR A 51 -4.94 2.32 0.42
C TYR A 51 -4.87 0.80 0.50
N MET A 52 -5.18 0.23 1.67
CA MET A 52 -5.16 -1.23 1.87
C MET A 52 -6.19 -1.96 1.01
N VAL A 53 -7.41 -1.41 0.92
CA VAL A 53 -8.46 -1.96 0.03
C VAL A 53 -8.01 -1.93 -1.44
N ALA A 54 -7.45 -0.81 -1.89
CA ALA A 54 -6.94 -0.67 -3.26
C ALA A 54 -5.75 -1.62 -3.52
N HIS A 55 -4.81 -1.69 -2.57
CA HIS A 55 -3.65 -2.57 -2.66
C HIS A 55 -4.06 -4.03 -2.79
N ALA A 56 -4.97 -4.51 -1.94
CA ALA A 56 -5.51 -5.87 -2.01
C ALA A 56 -6.19 -6.16 -3.36
N LYS A 57 -6.96 -5.19 -3.89
CA LYS A 57 -7.63 -5.37 -5.18
C LYS A 57 -6.63 -5.46 -6.34
N VAL A 58 -5.58 -4.64 -6.32
CA VAL A 58 -4.51 -4.70 -7.32
C VAL A 58 -3.77 -6.04 -7.24
N GLN A 59 -3.49 -6.55 -6.03
CA GLN A 59 -2.88 -7.87 -5.83
C GLN A 59 -3.74 -9.00 -6.41
N GLU A 60 -5.06 -8.99 -6.18
CA GLU A 60 -5.99 -9.95 -6.76
C GLU A 60 -5.94 -9.96 -8.30
N ILE A 61 -5.93 -8.78 -8.91
CA ILE A 61 -5.88 -8.62 -10.37
C ILE A 61 -4.53 -9.11 -10.90
N LEU A 62 -3.41 -8.69 -10.29
CA LEU A 62 -2.07 -9.09 -10.69
C LEU A 62 -1.89 -10.62 -10.62
N GLY A 63 -2.39 -11.27 -9.57
CA GLY A 63 -2.36 -12.73 -9.43
C GLY A 63 -3.11 -13.43 -10.57
N LYS A 64 -4.29 -12.91 -10.96
CA LYS A 64 -5.05 -13.44 -12.11
C LYS A 64 -4.27 -13.32 -13.42
N HIS A 65 -3.63 -12.18 -13.67
CA HIS A 65 -2.82 -11.98 -14.87
C HIS A 65 -1.57 -12.87 -14.88
N ALA A 66 -0.90 -13.05 -13.74
CA ALA A 66 0.26 -13.93 -13.63
C ALA A 66 -0.10 -15.38 -13.97
N GLN A 67 -1.23 -15.88 -13.44
CA GLN A 67 -1.72 -17.22 -13.75
C GLN A 67 -2.10 -17.38 -15.24
N GLN A 68 -2.73 -16.37 -15.84
CA GLN A 68 -3.06 -16.39 -17.27
C GLN A 68 -1.81 -16.38 -18.16
N ALA A 69 -0.78 -15.62 -17.80
CA ALA A 69 0.48 -15.56 -18.55
C ALA A 69 1.20 -16.92 -18.56
N GLN A 70 1.18 -17.65 -17.44
CA GLN A 70 1.74 -19.00 -17.37
C GLN A 70 1.02 -20.00 -18.28
N LEU A 71 -0.30 -19.89 -18.43
CA LEU A 71 -1.08 -20.73 -19.34
C LEU A 71 -0.80 -20.44 -20.82
N GLN A 72 -0.43 -19.21 -21.16
CA GLN A 72 -0.09 -18.83 -22.53
C GLN A 72 1.35 -19.21 -22.91
N GLN A 73 2.29 -19.23 -21.96
CA GLN A 73 3.67 -19.64 -22.19
C GLN A 73 3.85 -21.16 -22.34
N GLY A 74 2.82 -21.95 -22.03
CA GLY A 74 2.79 -23.40 -22.21
C GLY A 74 2.17 -23.90 -23.54
N ARG A 75 1.93 -23.02 -24.52
CA ARG A 75 1.46 -23.38 -25.87
C ARG A 75 2.49 -23.02 -26.93
#